data_AF-A0A3Q4MML6-F1
#
_entry.id   AF-A0A3Q4MML6-F1
#
_cell.length_a   1.000
_cell.length_b   1.000
_cell.length_c   1.000
_cell.angle_alpha   90.00
_cell.angle_beta   90.00
_cell.angle_gamma   90.00
#
_symmetry.space_group_name_H-M   'P 1'
#
loop_
_entity.id
_entity.type
_entity.pdbx_description
1 polymer ?
#
loop_
_entity_poly.entity_id
_entity_poly.type
_entity_poly.pdbx_seq_one_letter_code
_entity_poly.pdbx_strand_id
1 'polypeptide(L)' 'MATVHLRIGDLVWGKLGRYPPWPGKIVSPPKDLKKPRGKKCHFVKFFGTEDQ' A
#
# COMPACT_ATOMS: atom_id res chain seq x y z
N MET A 1 -11.78 -18.39 3.37
CA MET A 1 -10.68 -17.42 3.19
C MET A 1 -10.62 -16.55 4.44
N ALA A 2 -9.52 -16.59 5.19
CA ALA A 2 -9.39 -15.78 6.41
C ALA A 2 -9.45 -14.29 6.06
N THR A 3 -10.21 -13.51 6.82
CA THR A 3 -10.24 -12.05 6.71
C THR A 3 -8.92 -11.49 7.21
N VAL A 4 -8.00 -11.19 6.30
CA VAL A 4 -6.71 -10.57 6.63
C VAL A 4 -6.96 -9.10 6.97
N HIS A 5 -6.71 -8.74 8.23
CA HIS A 5 -6.75 -7.35 8.68
C HIS A 5 -5.41 -6.68 8.43
N LEU A 6 -5.33 -5.91 7.35
CA LEU A 6 -4.15 -5.14 6.99
C LEU A 6 -3.99 -3.90 7.89
N ARG A 7 -2.79 -3.71 8.44
CA ARG A 7 -2.43 -2.63 9.36
C ARG A 7 -1.17 -1.90 8.90
N ILE A 8 -0.97 -0.69 9.42
CA ILE A 8 0.27 0.06 9.18
C ILE A 8 1.43 -0.77 9.71
N GLY A 9 2.47 -0.96 8.88
CA GLY A 9 3.61 -1.80 9.20
C GLY A 9 3.64 -3.13 8.44
N ASP A 10 2.50 -3.64 7.99
CA ASP A 10 2.43 -4.95 7.34
C ASP A 10 3.16 -4.95 5.99
N LEU A 11 3.81 -6.08 5.71
CA LEU A 11 4.42 -6.36 4.42
C LEU A 11 3.36 -6.92 3.47
N VAL A 12 3.34 -6.40 2.25
CA VAL A 12 2.32 -6.71 1.25
C VAL A 12 2.93 -6.87 -0.13
N TRP A 13 2.27 -7.66 -0.97
CA TRP A 13 2.52 -7.69 -2.41
C TRP A 13 1.42 -6.88 -3.10
N GLY A 14 1.78 -5.71 -3.62
CA GLY A 14 0.86 -4.83 -4.34
C GLY A 14 0.90 -5.09 -5.84
N LYS A 15 -0.27 -5.17 -6.49
CA LYS A 15 -0.39 -5.29 -7.94
C LYS A 15 -0.69 -3.92 -8.55
N LEU A 16 0.18 -3.44 -9.43
CA LEU A 16 0.01 -2.18 -10.15
C LEU A 16 -0.12 -2.43 -11.65
N GLY A 17 -1.34 -2.36 -12.18
CA GLY A 17 -1.61 -2.49 -13.62
C GLY A 17 -0.95 -3.73 -14.24
N ARG A 18 -0.05 -3.51 -15.21
CA ARG A 18 0.66 -4.58 -15.95
C ARG A 18 1.92 -5.08 -15.24
N TYR A 19 2.44 -4.37 -14.25
CA TYR A 19 3.66 -4.78 -13.54
C TYR A 19 3.42 -6.06 -12.74
N PRO A 20 4.43 -6.93 -12.55
CA PRO A 20 4.31 -8.05 -11.62
C PRO A 20 3.94 -7.54 -10.21
N PRO A 21 3.31 -8.37 -9.35
CA PRO A 21 3.17 -8.02 -7.95
C PRO A 21 4.53 -7.59 -7.38
N TRP A 22 4.56 -6.48 -6.66
CA TRP A 22 5.79 -5.90 -6.14
C TRP A 22 5.72 -5.81 -4.61
N PRO A 23 6.83 -6.07 -3.90
CA PRO A 23 6.81 -6.03 -2.44
C PRO A 23 6.76 -4.58 -1.94
N GLY A 24 5.99 -4.36 -0.88
CA GLY A 24 5.87 -3.06 -0.24
C GLY A 24 5.42 -3.16 1.21
N LYS A 25 5.29 -2.00 1.86
CA LYS A 25 4.88 -1.87 3.26
C LYS A 25 3.71 -0.90 3.38
N ILE A 26 2.74 -1.24 4.24
CA ILE A 26 1.64 -0.32 4.54
C ILE A 26 2.16 0.84 5.39
N VAL A 27 1.91 2.06 4.92
CA VAL A 27 2.36 3.30 5.55
C VAL A 27 1.17 4.19 5.91
N SER A 28 1.43 5.15 6.78
CA SER A 28 0.47 6.22 7.06
C SER A 28 0.16 7.01 5.79
N PRO A 29 -1.07 7.51 5.64
CA PRO A 29 -1.42 8.42 4.55
C PRO A 29 -0.48 9.64 4.56
N PRO A 30 0.00 10.10 3.40
CA PRO A 30 0.70 11.38 3.30
C PRO A 30 -0.20 12.51 3.79
N LYS A 31 0.38 13.50 4.48
CA LYS A 31 -0.36 14.59 5.16
C LYS A 31 -1.29 15.36 4.21
N ASP A 32 -0.89 15.49 2.95
CA ASP A 32 -1.59 16.31 1.95
C ASP A 32 -2.57 15.52 1.08
N LEU A 33 -2.64 14.19 1.25
CA LEU A 33 -3.47 13.32 0.42
C LEU A 33 -4.85 13.12 1.05
N LYS A 34 -5.86 13.72 0.42
CA LYS A 34 -7.27 13.44 0.73
C LYS A 34 -7.59 11.98 0.37
N LYS A 35 -7.98 11.19 1.39
CA LYS A 35 -8.49 9.84 1.17
C LYS A 35 -9.73 9.87 0.27
N PRO A 36 -9.87 8.95 -0.69
CA PRO A 36 -11.11 8.77 -1.43
C PRO A 36 -12.25 8.49 -0.43
N ARG A 37 -13.35 9.25 -0.51
CA ARG A 37 -14.53 9.03 0.33
C ARG A 37 -15.13 7.65 0.04
N GLY A 38 -15.47 6.90 1.09
CA GLY A 38 -16.28 5.69 1.00
C GLY A 38 -15.54 4.38 0.73
N LYS A 39 -14.21 4.36 0.60
CA LYS A 39 -13.44 3.12 0.42
C LYS A 39 -12.34 2.97 1.48
N LYS A 40 -12.21 1.76 2.04
CA LYS A 40 -11.04 1.39 2.86
C LYS A 40 -9.85 1.26 1.91
N CYS A 41 -8.97 2.24 1.93
CA CYS A 41 -7.73 2.25 1.15
C CYS A 41 -6.53 2.26 2.10
N HIS A 42 -5.52 1.45 1.77
CA HIS A 42 -4.21 1.46 2.42
C HIS A 42 -3.22 2.18 1.51
N PHE A 43 -2.31 2.94 2.12
CA PHE A 43 -1.17 3.50 1.41
C PHE A 43 -0.02 2.52 1.51
N VAL A 44 0.62 2.23 0.38
CA VAL A 44 1.73 1.27 0.31
C VAL A 44 2.94 1.98 -0.26
N LYS A 45 4.08 1.84 0.41
CA LYS A 45 5.39 2.22 -0.11
C LYS A 45 6.06 0.97 -0.68
N PHE A 46 6.32 0.96 -1.98
CA PHE A 46 6.99 -0.15 -2.66
C PHE A 46 8.51 -0.10 -2.40
N PHE A 47 9.12 -1.27 -2.24
CA PHE A 47 10.59 -1.35 -2.06
C PHE A 47 11.31 -1.15 -3.38
N GLY A 48 12.48 -0.51 -3.34
CA GLY A 48 13.33 -0.32 -4.53
C GLY A 48 12.82 0.70 -5.55
N THR A 49 11.83 1.53 -5.18
CA THR A 49 11.32 2.62 -6.02
C THR A 49 11.79 4.01 -5.56
N GLU A 50 12.71 4.06 -4.59
CA GLU A 50 13.34 5.32 -4.17
C GLU A 50 14.65 5.47 -4.92
N ASP A 51 14.79 6.55 -5.69
CA ASP A 51 16.10 7.03 -6.13
C ASP A 51 16.88 7.46 -4.86
N GLN A 52 18.06 6.89 -4.66
CA GLN A 52 18.92 7.13 -3.50
C GLN A 52 19.38 8.58 -3.37
#